data_AF-A0A853DTS0-F1
#
_entry.id   AF-A0A853DTS0-F1
#
_cell.length_a   1.000
_cell.length_b   1.000
_cell.length_c   1.000
_cell.angle_alpha   90.00
_cell.angle_beta   90.00
_cell.angle_gamma   90.00
#
_symmetry.space_group_name_H-M   'P 1'
#
loop_
_entity.id
_entity.type
_entity.pdbx_description
1 polymer ?
#
loop_
_entity_poly.entity_id
_entity_poly.type
_entity_poly.pdbx_seq_one_letter_code
_entity_poly.pdbx_strand_id
1 'polypeptide(L)' 'MFAAHSRVRPLDLDEAVCPGGECATKTSTGAAIYRVDRVHFTAEAMQLMAPWIEANIAAAYPSRSPA' A
#
# COMPACT_ATOMS: atom_id res chain seq x y z
N MET A 1 -4.42 4.00 18.11
CA MET A 1 -5.82 4.00 17.65
C MET A 1 -6.02 5.25 16.80
N PHE A 2 -6.26 5.11 15.50
CA PHE A 2 -6.61 6.25 14.66
C PHE A 2 -8.06 6.63 14.96
N ALA A 3 -8.38 7.93 15.06
CA ALA A 3 -9.76 8.36 15.22
C ALA A 3 -10.56 7.95 13.97
N ALA A 4 -11.48 7.00 14.12
CA ALA A 4 -12.35 6.57 13.04
C ALA A 4 -13.27 7.74 12.64
N HIS A 5 -13.08 8.27 11.44
CA HIS A 5 -13.90 9.36 10.91
C HIS A 5 -14.58 8.87 9.63
N SER A 6 -15.87 9.17 9.47
CA SER A 6 -16.69 8.65 8.36
C SER A 6 -16.22 9.04 6.95
N ARG A 7 -15.34 10.03 6.86
CA ARG A 7 -14.72 10.52 5.61
C ARG A 7 -13.27 10.05 5.41
N VAL A 8 -12.72 9.28 6.33
CA VAL A 8 -11.36 8.75 6.25
C VAL A 8 -11.45 7.25 6.04
N ARG A 9 -10.81 6.75 4.98
CA ARG A 9 -10.67 5.31 4.76
C ARG A 9 -9.26 4.88 5.17
N PRO A 10 -9.11 4.13 6.27
CA PRO A 10 -7.81 3.56 6.61
C PRO A 10 -7.41 2.52 5.57
N LEU A 11 -6.15 2.52 5.18
CA LEU A 11 -5.55 1.49 4.35
C LEU A 11 -4.62 0.66 5.22
N ASP A 12 -4.75 -0.65 5.13
CA ASP A 12 -3.84 -1.57 5.82
C ASP A 12 -2.62 -1.82 4.93
N LEU A 13 -1.61 -0.97 5.09
CA LEU A 13 -0.34 -1.13 4.40
C LEU A 13 0.44 -2.34 4.93
N ASP A 14 0.24 -2.70 6.20
CA ASP A 14 0.95 -3.82 6.83
C ASP A 14 0.52 -5.14 6.18
N GLU A 15 -0.79 -5.40 6.11
CA GLU A 15 -1.30 -6.60 5.42
C GLU A 15 -0.96 -6.61 3.91
N ALA A 16 -0.89 -5.43 3.28
CA ALA A 16 -0.52 -5.33 1.86
C ALA A 16 0.94 -5.73 1.57
N VAL A 17 1.84 -5.55 2.55
CA VAL A 17 3.29 -5.78 2.38
C VAL A 17 3.76 -7.04 3.14
N CYS A 18 3.00 -7.43 4.16
CA CYS A 18 3.28 -8.51 5.10
C CYS A 18 2.04 -9.42 5.24
N PRO A 19 1.59 -10.07 4.15
CA PRO A 19 0.39 -10.90 4.19
C PRO A 19 0.56 -12.04 5.20
N GLY A 20 -0.33 -12.11 6.18
CA GLY A 20 -0.24 -13.10 7.27
C GLY A 20 0.87 -12.84 8.29
N GLY A 21 1.41 -11.61 8.34
CA GLY A 21 2.36 -11.14 9.35
C GLY A 21 3.85 -11.31 9.00
N GLU A 22 4.18 -11.95 7.87
CA GLU A 22 5.56 -12.05 7.39
C GLU A 22 5.79 -11.12 6.19
N CYS A 23 6.59 -10.07 6.41
CA CYS A 23 6.92 -9.10 5.39
C CYS A 23 7.79 -9.69 4.28
N ALA A 24 7.37 -9.52 3.03
CA ALA A 24 8.20 -9.85 1.90
C ALA A 24 9.47 -8.99 1.92
N THR A 25 10.64 -9.61 1.80
CA THR A 25 11.93 -8.90 1.72
C THR A 25 12.42 -8.73 0.29
N LYS A 26 11.82 -9.49 -0.65
CA LYS A 26 12.13 -9.47 -2.07
C LYS A 26 10.86 -9.45 -2.91
N THR A 27 10.96 -8.82 -4.08
CA THR A 27 9.92 -8.85 -5.12
C THR A 27 9.82 -10.23 -5.75
N SER A 28 8.79 -10.46 -6.58
CA SER A 28 8.66 -11.68 -7.39
C SER A 28 9.83 -11.91 -8.36
N THR A 29 10.55 -10.84 -8.72
CA THR A 29 11.75 -10.88 -9.57
C THR A 29 13.06 -11.01 -8.77
N GLY A 30 12.98 -11.08 -7.43
CA GLY A 30 14.13 -11.25 -6.54
C GLY A 30 14.83 -9.95 -6.12
N ALA A 31 14.35 -8.78 -6.57
CA ALA A 31 14.88 -7.48 -6.15
C ALA A 31 14.55 -7.20 -4.68
N ALA A 32 15.40 -6.44 -3.97
CA ALA A 32 15.12 -6.08 -2.58
C ALA A 32 13.92 -5.13 -2.49
N ILE A 33 13.02 -5.39 -1.53
CA ILE A 33 11.87 -4.51 -1.29
C ILE A 33 12.29 -3.26 -0.50
N TYR A 34 13.14 -3.45 0.50
CA TYR A 34 13.60 -2.37 1.37
C TYR A 34 15.05 -1.99 1.08
N ARG A 35 15.38 -0.73 1.40
CA ARG A 35 16.77 -0.27 1.51
C ARG A 35 17.48 -0.99 2.66
N VAL A 36 18.78 -0.73 2.79
CA VAL A 36 19.61 -1.26 3.89
C VAL A 36 19.06 -0.97 5.28
N ASP A 37 18.28 0.10 5.45
CA ASP A 37 17.63 0.47 6.71
C ASP A 37 16.42 -0.39 7.06
N ARG A 38 15.91 -1.20 6.13
CA ARG A 38 14.71 -2.06 6.29
C ARG A 38 13.41 -1.29 6.59
N VAL A 39 13.39 0.01 6.32
CA VAL A 39 12.23 0.89 6.56
C VAL A 39 11.76 1.51 5.27
N HIS A 40 12.68 2.01 4.44
CA HIS A 40 12.33 2.68 3.20
C HIS A 40 12.27 1.68 2.05
N PHE A 41 11.24 1.78 1.22
CA PHE A 41 11.18 1.02 -0.03
C PHE A 41 12.30 1.43 -1.01
N THR A 42 12.75 0.47 -1.81
CA THR A 42 13.56 0.71 -3.01
C THR A 42 12.71 1.39 -4.09
N ALA A 43 13.35 1.92 -5.13
CA ALA A 43 12.62 2.54 -6.23
C ALA A 43 11.71 1.52 -6.95
N GLU A 44 12.23 0.30 -7.12
CA GLU A 44 11.53 -0.83 -7.70
C GLU A 44 10.32 -1.24 -6.85
N ALA A 45 10.48 -1.30 -5.52
CA ALA A 45 9.36 -1.59 -4.62
C ALA A 45 8.29 -0.49 -4.64
N MET A 46 8.69 0.79 -4.70
CA MET A 46 7.71 1.88 -4.85
C MET A 46 6.91 1.76 -6.15
N GLN A 47 7.55 1.39 -7.26
CA GLN A 47 6.86 1.17 -8.54
C GLN A 47 5.88 -0.02 -8.46
N LEU A 48 6.22 -1.07 -7.71
CA LEU A 48 5.33 -2.21 -7.49
C LEU A 48 4.14 -1.87 -6.57
N MET A 49 4.33 -0.99 -5.59
CA MET A 49 3.27 -0.58 -4.67
C MET A 49 2.33 0.49 -5.25
N ALA A 50 2.81 1.30 -6.19
CA ALA A 50 2.02 2.40 -6.75
C ALA A 50 0.64 1.97 -7.28
N PRO A 51 0.49 0.89 -8.06
CA PRO A 51 -0.83 0.43 -8.52
C PRO A 51 -1.80 0.08 -7.38
N TRP A 52 -1.32 -0.50 -6.28
CA TRP A 52 -2.16 -0.81 -5.11
C TRP A 52 -2.64 0.47 -4.41
N ILE A 53 -1.77 1.47 -4.28
CA ILE A 53 -2.13 2.78 -3.72
C ILE A 53 -3.16 3.47 -4.63
N GLU A 54 -2.92 3.51 -5.94
CA GLU A 54 -3.80 4.15 -6.92
C GLU A 54 -5.18 3.50 -6.95
N ALA A 55 -5.27 2.17 -6.94
CA ALA A 55 -6.53 1.45 -6.88
C ALA A 55 -7.32 1.80 -5.61
N ASN A 56 -6.62 1.94 -4.48
CA ASN A 56 -7.23 2.37 -3.24
C ASN A 56 -7.71 3.82 -3.31
N ILE A 57 -6.90 4.75 -3.81
CA ILE A 57 -7.31 6.14 -4.02
C ILE A 57 -8.57 6.19 -4.89
N ALA A 58 -8.57 5.51 -6.04
CA ALA A 58 -9.71 5.48 -6.96
C ALA A 58 -10.98 4.96 -6.28
N ALA A 59 -10.89 3.86 -5.52
CA ALA A 59 -12.03 3.30 -4.80
C ALA A 59 -12.53 4.21 -3.66
N ALA A 60 -11.72 5.15 -3.17
CA ALA A 60 -12.12 6.10 -2.14
C ALA A 60 -12.95 7.26 -2.71
N TYR A 61 -12.92 7.47 -4.03
CA TYR A 61 -13.77 8.42 -4.74
C TYR A 61 -14.87 7.67 -5.50
N PRO A 62 -16.01 7.36 -4.86
CA PRO A 62 -17.15 6.89 -5.63
C PRO A 62 -17.48 7.98 -6.66
N SER A 63 -17.44 7.62 -7.94
CA SER A 63 -17.89 8.46 -9.03
C SER A 63 -19.24 9.06 -8.64
N ARG A 64 -19.29 10.38 -8.52
CA ARG A 64 -20.51 11.13 -8.22
C ARG A 64 -21.59 10.64 -9.20
N SER A 65 -22.63 9.94 -8.71
CA SER A 65 -23.81 9.70 -9.57
C SER A 65 -24.28 11.06 -10.08
N PRO A 66 -24.54 11.22 -11.39
CA PRO A 66 -25.19 12.42 -11.87
C PRO A 66 -26.53 12.57 -11.14
N ALA A 67 -26.76 13.76 -10.61
CA ALA A 67 -28.01 14.16 -9.98
C ALA A 67 -29.15 14.23 -11.00
#